data_AF-A0A972X3Y9-F1
#
_entry.id   AF-A0A972X3Y9-F1
#
_cell.length_a   1.000
_cell.length_b   1.000
_cell.length_c   1.000
_cell.angle_alpha   90.00
_cell.angle_beta   90.00
_cell.angle_gamma   90.00
#
_symmetry.space_group_name_H-M   'P 1'
#
loop_
_entity.id
_entity.type
_entity.pdbx_description
1 polymer ?
#
loop_
_entity_poly.entity_id
_entity_poly.type
_entity_poly.pdbx_seq_one_letter_code
_entity_poly.pdbx_strand_id
1 'polypeptide(L)'
;MSNAPSLPAVAITFDCTPLRTVQPLNMPSEASPAYRARLERVRQAVDRHGTRNTYYLTNGSCTFQLTNDPTVGWVRFSVEGTLITDEADTRTVGSDLTITLDKETCEWLTQPAVQWLMLSARHALEVEFDRYIAAGDLARAQERLAREQAASDASGGFLGMNL
;
A
#
# COMPACT_ATOMS: atom_id res chain seq x y z
N MET A 1 -24.99 26.64 5.37
CA MET A 1 -24.95 25.18 5.59
C MET A 1 -23.53 24.74 5.30
N SER A 2 -22.74 24.51 6.35
CA SER A 2 -21.34 24.10 6.26
C SER A 2 -21.28 22.68 5.70
N ASN A 3 -20.78 22.55 4.47
CA ASN A 3 -20.50 21.27 3.83
C ASN A 3 -19.25 20.69 4.52
N ALA A 4 -19.45 20.06 5.68
CA ALA A 4 -18.37 19.31 6.32
C ALA A 4 -17.95 18.21 5.35
N PRO A 5 -16.64 18.01 5.10
CA PRO A 5 -16.20 16.93 4.23
C PRO A 5 -16.73 15.61 4.81
N SER A 6 -17.62 14.96 4.06
CA SER A 6 -18.12 13.65 4.42
C SER A 6 -16.94 12.69 4.46
N LEU A 7 -16.77 11.99 5.57
CA LEU A 7 -15.78 10.92 5.68
C LEU A 7 -15.97 9.95 4.50
N PRO A 8 -14.88 9.42 3.92
CA PRO A 8 -14.99 8.47 2.83
C PRO A 8 -15.80 7.26 3.31
N ALA A 9 -16.69 6.76 2.44
CA ALA A 9 -17.57 5.63 2.76
C ALA A 9 -16.80 4.33 3.09
N VAL A 10 -15.54 4.24 2.63
CA VAL A 10 -14.61 3.15 2.94
C VAL A 10 -13.31 3.79 3.41
N ALA A 11 -12.82 3.40 4.58
CA ALA A 11 -11.57 3.93 5.13
C ALA A 11 -10.38 3.11 4.60
N ILE A 12 -9.52 3.74 3.81
CA ILE A 12 -8.37 3.11 3.16
C ILE A 12 -7.09 3.88 3.52
N THR A 13 -6.03 3.15 3.83
CA THR A 13 -4.68 3.68 4.02
C THR A 13 -3.68 2.77 3.33
N PHE A 14 -2.58 3.31 2.80
CA PHE A 14 -1.46 2.53 2.30
C PHE A 14 -0.22 3.41 2.12
N ASP A 15 0.94 2.78 2.12
CA ASP A 15 2.17 3.34 1.56
C ASP A 15 2.33 2.83 0.13
N CYS A 16 2.82 3.69 -0.77
CA CYS A 16 3.02 3.36 -2.17
C CYS A 16 4.49 3.54 -2.57
N THR A 17 5.07 2.53 -3.22
CA THR A 17 6.40 2.58 -3.82
C THR A 17 6.31 2.30 -5.32
N PRO A 18 6.64 3.25 -6.20
CA PRO A 18 6.76 2.97 -7.64
C PRO A 18 7.86 1.94 -7.90
N LEU A 19 7.59 0.86 -8.61
CA LEU A 19 8.59 -0.19 -8.80
C LEU A 19 9.80 0.26 -9.64
N ARG A 20 9.64 1.29 -10.49
CA ARG A 20 10.75 1.95 -11.20
C ARG A 20 11.80 2.60 -10.29
N THR A 21 11.47 2.91 -9.04
CA THR A 21 12.44 3.48 -8.09
C THR A 21 13.16 2.40 -7.27
N VAL A 22 12.74 1.15 -7.38
CA VAL A 22 13.39 0.03 -6.69
C VAL A 22 14.72 -0.24 -7.38
N GLN A 23 15.81 0.08 -6.68
CA GLN A 23 17.16 -0.27 -7.14
C GLN A 23 17.36 -1.79 -7.06
N PRO A 24 18.29 -2.37 -7.87
CA PRO A 24 18.73 -3.75 -7.69
C PRO A 24 19.16 -3.97 -6.24
N LEU A 25 18.34 -4.69 -5.48
CA LEU A 25 18.52 -4.86 -4.05
C LEU A 25 19.69 -5.81 -3.78
N ASN A 26 20.81 -5.28 -3.31
CA ASN A 26 21.80 -6.07 -2.59
C ASN A 26 21.28 -6.29 -1.18
N MET A 27 20.95 -7.53 -0.81
CA MET A 27 20.43 -7.86 0.51
C MET A 27 21.52 -7.62 1.58
N PRO A 28 21.30 -6.74 2.56
CA PRO A 28 22.25 -6.57 3.66
C PRO A 28 22.33 -7.86 4.48
N SER A 29 23.54 -8.29 4.83
CA SER A 29 23.78 -9.48 5.66
C SER A 29 23.09 -9.40 7.02
N GLU A 30 22.85 -8.19 7.54
CA GLU A 30 22.23 -7.94 8.84
C GLU A 30 20.71 -7.66 8.77
N ALA A 31 20.09 -7.76 7.59
CA ALA A 31 18.66 -7.50 7.44
C ALA A 31 17.80 -8.44 8.30
N SER A 32 16.83 -7.88 9.02
CA SER A 32 15.87 -8.65 9.82
C SER A 32 15.03 -9.59 8.93
N PRO A 33 14.52 -10.73 9.46
CA PRO A 33 13.72 -11.66 8.66
C PRO A 33 12.50 -11.01 7.99
N ALA A 34 11.81 -10.11 8.70
CA ALA A 34 10.65 -9.39 8.16
C ALA A 34 11.04 -8.44 7.02
N TYR A 35 12.16 -7.73 7.15
CA TYR A 35 12.67 -6.85 6.10
C TYR A 35 13.07 -7.65 4.86
N ARG A 36 13.75 -8.78 5.03
CA ARG A 36 14.09 -9.70 3.93
C ARG A 36 12.86 -10.22 3.20
N ALA A 37 11.83 -10.65 3.94
CA ALA A 37 10.58 -11.13 3.34
C ALA A 37 9.85 -10.02 2.57
N ARG A 38 9.90 -8.77 3.03
CA ARG A 38 9.37 -7.61 2.29
C ARG A 38 10.16 -7.37 1.00
N LEU A 39 11.49 -7.33 1.08
CA LEU A 39 12.33 -7.13 -0.11
C LEU A 39 12.11 -8.23 -1.17
N GLU A 40 11.99 -9.48 -0.73
CA GLU A 40 11.74 -10.60 -1.64
C GLU A 40 10.39 -10.46 -2.35
N ARG A 41 9.34 -10.02 -1.65
CA ARG A 41 8.02 -9.80 -2.27
C ARG A 41 8.02 -8.63 -3.25
N VAL A 42 8.76 -7.56 -2.96
CA VAL A 42 8.97 -6.45 -3.92
C VAL A 42 9.73 -6.95 -5.16
N ARG A 43 10.77 -7.77 -4.96
CA ARG A 43 11.53 -8.37 -6.06
C ARG A 43 10.65 -9.26 -6.94
N GLN A 44 9.83 -10.12 -6.34
CA GLN A 44 8.86 -10.95 -7.05
C GLN A 44 7.83 -10.11 -7.81
N ALA A 45 7.40 -8.98 -7.27
CA ALA A 45 6.51 -8.06 -7.97
C ALA A 45 7.18 -7.45 -9.21
N VAL A 46 8.45 -7.04 -9.10
CA VAL A 46 9.23 -6.56 -10.25
C VAL A 46 9.41 -7.65 -11.31
N ASP A 47 9.77 -8.87 -10.90
CA ASP A 47 9.96 -9.99 -11.82
C ASP A 47 8.66 -10.37 -12.54
N ARG A 48 7.51 -10.28 -11.84
CA ARG A 48 6.21 -10.69 -12.37
C ARG A 48 5.54 -9.63 -13.25
N HIS A 49 5.61 -8.36 -12.85
CA HIS A 49 4.82 -7.28 -13.46
C HIS A 49 5.67 -6.23 -14.16
N GLY A 50 7.00 -6.28 -14.00
CA GLY A 50 7.90 -5.24 -14.46
C GLY A 50 7.87 -4.00 -13.57
N THR A 51 8.62 -2.97 -13.96
CA THR A 51 8.82 -1.74 -13.17
C THR A 51 8.06 -0.52 -13.71
N ARG A 52 7.58 -0.60 -14.96
CA ARG A 52 6.92 0.50 -15.65
C ARG A 52 5.42 0.48 -15.35
N ASN A 53 4.84 1.62 -14.99
CA ASN A 53 3.42 1.77 -14.66
C ASN A 53 2.94 0.82 -13.54
N THR A 54 3.87 0.33 -12.71
CA THR A 54 3.61 -0.59 -11.59
C THR A 54 4.02 0.02 -10.25
N TYR A 55 3.19 -0.22 -9.25
CA TYR A 55 3.28 0.37 -7.92
C TYR A 55 3.07 -0.70 -6.86
N TYR A 56 3.94 -0.75 -5.87
CA TYR A 56 3.84 -1.69 -4.77
C TYR A 56 3.23 -1.02 -3.54
N LEU A 57 2.12 -1.55 -3.07
CA LEU A 57 1.44 -1.12 -1.86
C LEU A 57 1.93 -1.91 -0.66
N THR A 58 2.23 -1.21 0.44
CA THR A 58 2.61 -1.79 1.73
C THR A 58 1.86 -1.10 2.87
N ASN A 59 1.78 -1.75 4.03
CA ASN A 59 1.04 -1.23 5.20
C ASN A 59 -0.41 -0.84 4.84
N GLY A 60 -0.98 -1.53 3.85
CA GLY A 60 -2.29 -1.23 3.33
C GLY A 60 -3.38 -1.71 4.30
N SER A 61 -4.43 -0.91 4.47
CA SER A 61 -5.63 -1.30 5.17
C SER A 61 -6.88 -0.82 4.45
N CYS A 62 -7.94 -1.62 4.51
CA CYS A 62 -9.27 -1.29 4.00
C CYS A 62 -10.31 -1.68 5.05
N THR A 63 -11.08 -0.71 5.54
CA THR A 63 -12.10 -0.93 6.57
C THR A 63 -13.48 -0.61 6.03
N PHE A 64 -14.39 -1.59 6.15
CA PHE A 64 -15.81 -1.41 5.88
C PHE A 64 -16.57 -1.25 7.19
N GLN A 65 -17.32 -0.15 7.33
CA GLN A 65 -18.38 -0.03 8.34
C GLN A 65 -19.68 -0.62 7.77
N LEU A 66 -20.23 -1.63 8.44
CA LEU A 66 -21.51 -2.26 8.09
C LEU A 66 -22.66 -1.76 8.98
N THR A 67 -22.34 -1.08 10.07
CA THR A 67 -23.30 -0.40 10.94
C THR A 67 -22.84 1.02 11.25
N ASN A 68 -23.74 1.82 11.82
CA ASN A 68 -23.44 3.20 12.24
C ASN A 68 -22.75 3.26 13.61
N ASP A 69 -22.58 2.14 14.32
CA ASP A 69 -21.86 2.08 15.58
C ASP A 69 -20.36 1.87 15.31
N PRO A 70 -19.45 2.73 15.80
CA PRO A 70 -18.02 2.57 15.56
C PRO A 70 -17.41 1.35 16.27
N THR A 71 -18.11 0.77 17.25
CA THR A 71 -17.63 -0.38 18.04
C THR A 71 -18.16 -1.72 17.54
N VAL A 72 -19.26 -1.73 16.78
CA VAL A 72 -19.95 -2.95 16.35
C VAL A 72 -20.13 -2.96 14.83
N GLY A 73 -19.88 -4.10 14.19
CA GLY A 73 -20.22 -4.27 12.79
C GLY A 73 -19.27 -3.57 11.83
N TRP A 74 -17.97 -3.75 12.00
CA TRP A 74 -16.97 -3.35 10.99
C TRP A 74 -15.99 -4.49 10.71
N VAL A 75 -15.36 -4.43 9.53
CA VAL A 75 -14.39 -5.42 9.05
C VAL A 75 -13.19 -4.70 8.46
N ARG A 76 -11.98 -5.06 8.90
CA ARG A 76 -10.72 -4.52 8.41
C ARG A 76 -9.90 -5.60 7.72
N PHE A 77 -9.41 -5.28 6.54
CA PHE A 77 -8.48 -6.09 5.76
C PHE A 77 -7.09 -5.45 5.78
N SER A 78 -6.06 -6.28 5.90
CA SER A 78 -4.69 -5.90 5.57
C SER A 78 -4.40 -6.18 4.11
N VAL A 79 -3.63 -5.30 3.49
CA VAL A 79 -3.44 -5.25 2.04
C VAL A 79 -1.97 -5.03 1.73
N GLU A 80 -1.44 -5.85 0.82
CA GLU A 80 -0.10 -5.68 0.25
C GLU A 80 -0.05 -6.27 -1.15
N GLY A 81 0.72 -5.67 -2.05
CA GLY A 81 0.89 -6.19 -3.41
C GLY A 81 1.06 -5.11 -4.46
N THR A 82 0.74 -5.44 -5.71
CA THR A 82 1.05 -4.58 -6.86
C THR A 82 -0.21 -4.02 -7.49
N LEU A 83 -0.20 -2.73 -7.82
CA LEU A 83 -1.14 -2.06 -8.70
C LEU A 83 -0.48 -1.74 -10.04
N ILE A 84 -1.24 -1.90 -11.12
CA ILE A 84 -0.81 -1.69 -12.50
C ILE A 84 -1.70 -0.60 -13.08
N THR A 85 -1.07 0.42 -13.66
CA THR A 85 -1.75 1.58 -14.25
C THR A 85 -1.64 1.55 -15.77
N ASP A 86 -2.44 2.40 -16.42
CA ASP A 86 -2.28 2.66 -17.84
C ASP A 86 -0.96 3.39 -18.17
N GLU A 87 -0.66 3.51 -19.45
CA GLU A 87 0.61 4.09 -19.92
C GLU A 87 0.86 5.53 -19.43
N ALA A 88 -0.22 6.25 -19.14
CA ALA A 88 -0.19 7.64 -18.70
C ALA A 88 -0.12 7.80 -17.17
N ASP A 89 -0.08 6.70 -16.39
CA ASP A 89 -0.18 6.72 -14.93
C ASP A 89 -1.41 7.54 -14.47
N THR A 90 -2.58 7.31 -15.05
CA THR A 90 -3.80 8.08 -14.68
C THR A 90 -4.90 7.22 -14.05
N ARG A 91 -4.91 5.92 -14.33
CA ARG A 91 -5.89 4.99 -13.81
C ARG A 91 -5.34 3.59 -13.67
N THR A 92 -5.90 2.83 -12.74
CA THR A 92 -5.60 1.44 -12.49
C THR A 92 -6.26 0.57 -13.56
N VAL A 93 -5.48 -0.32 -14.16
CA VAL A 93 -5.94 -1.29 -15.18
C VAL A 93 -5.83 -2.73 -14.71
N GLY A 94 -5.15 -2.97 -13.59
CA GLY A 94 -5.05 -4.29 -12.98
C GLY A 94 -4.39 -4.25 -11.60
N SER A 95 -4.53 -5.34 -10.87
CA SER A 95 -3.97 -5.49 -9.53
C SER A 95 -3.59 -6.95 -9.23
N ASP A 96 -2.50 -7.11 -8.48
CA ASP A 96 -2.06 -8.38 -7.89
C ASP A 96 -1.87 -8.13 -6.39
N LEU A 97 -2.98 -8.13 -5.66
CA LEU A 97 -3.06 -7.79 -4.25
C LEU A 97 -3.32 -9.03 -3.40
N THR A 98 -2.50 -9.18 -2.36
CA THR A 98 -2.80 -10.07 -1.23
C THR A 98 -3.65 -9.28 -0.23
N ILE A 99 -4.88 -9.73 -0.06
CA ILE A 99 -5.85 -9.14 0.87
C ILE A 99 -6.18 -10.22 1.90
N THR A 100 -6.05 -9.90 3.17
CA THR A 100 -6.34 -10.85 4.26
C THR A 100 -7.20 -10.18 5.32
N LEU A 101 -8.17 -10.92 5.85
CA LEU A 101 -8.94 -10.45 7.01
C LEU A 101 -7.98 -10.25 8.19
N ASP A 102 -7.98 -9.06 8.77
CA ASP A 102 -7.10 -8.69 9.87
C ASP A 102 -7.87 -8.56 11.19
N LYS A 103 -8.96 -7.77 11.20
CA LYS A 103 -9.82 -7.60 12.38
C LYS A 103 -11.27 -7.42 12.00
N GLU A 104 -12.19 -7.78 12.89
CA GLU A 104 -13.63 -7.60 12.70
C GLU A 104 -14.35 -7.49 14.05
N THR A 105 -15.59 -6.97 14.04
CA THR A 105 -16.52 -6.92 15.18
C THR A 105 -17.93 -7.39 14.80
N CYS A 106 -18.01 -8.22 13.77
CA CYS A 106 -19.21 -8.77 13.17
C CYS A 106 -19.35 -10.25 13.56
N GLU A 107 -20.05 -10.54 14.66
CA GLU A 107 -20.32 -11.94 15.08
C GLU A 107 -21.11 -12.75 14.04
N TRP A 108 -21.77 -12.08 13.10
CA TRP A 108 -22.51 -12.67 11.98
C TRP A 108 -21.71 -12.77 10.67
N LEU A 109 -20.40 -12.48 10.70
CA LEU A 109 -19.56 -12.53 9.50
C LEU A 109 -19.31 -13.98 9.07
N THR A 110 -19.82 -14.33 7.89
CA THR A 110 -19.66 -15.67 7.33
C THR A 110 -18.49 -15.72 6.33
N GLN A 111 -17.90 -16.91 6.13
CA GLN A 111 -16.80 -17.09 5.17
C GLN A 111 -17.13 -16.59 3.74
N PRO A 112 -18.33 -16.84 3.16
CA PRO A 112 -18.67 -16.26 1.86
C PRO A 112 -18.73 -14.73 1.87
N ALA A 113 -19.20 -14.12 2.97
CA ALA A 113 -19.21 -12.67 3.12
C ALA A 113 -17.79 -12.11 3.20
N VAL A 114 -16.87 -12.78 3.91
CA VAL A 114 -15.45 -12.40 3.93
C VAL A 114 -14.86 -12.42 2.51
N GLN A 115 -15.10 -13.49 1.75
CA GLN A 115 -14.59 -13.60 0.37
C GLN A 115 -15.13 -12.49 -0.54
N TRP A 116 -16.41 -12.17 -0.42
CA TRP A 116 -17.03 -11.08 -1.16
C TRP A 116 -16.48 -9.70 -0.74
N LEU A 117 -16.25 -9.49 0.55
CA LEU A 117 -15.63 -8.27 1.07
C LEU A 117 -14.15 -8.14 0.67
N MET A 118 -13.40 -9.24 0.58
CA MET A 118 -12.03 -9.23 0.05
C MET A 118 -11.99 -8.80 -1.42
N LEU A 119 -12.93 -9.30 -2.23
CA LEU A 119 -13.13 -8.85 -3.61
C LEU A 119 -13.49 -7.35 -3.66
N SER A 120 -14.38 -6.91 -2.78
CA SER A 120 -14.79 -5.52 -2.68
C SER A 120 -13.64 -4.60 -2.24
N ALA A 121 -12.80 -5.05 -1.31
CA ALA A 121 -11.61 -4.32 -0.86
C ALA A 121 -10.64 -4.08 -2.01
N ARG A 122 -10.44 -5.09 -2.88
CA ARG A 122 -9.61 -4.93 -4.09
C ARG A 122 -10.12 -3.79 -4.97
N HIS A 123 -11.40 -3.81 -5.32
CA HIS A 123 -11.99 -2.76 -6.13
C HIS A 123 -11.94 -1.38 -5.46
N ALA A 124 -12.17 -1.33 -4.14
CA ALA A 124 -12.08 -0.09 -3.39
C ALA A 124 -10.65 0.49 -3.40
N LEU A 125 -9.63 -0.36 -3.29
CA LEU A 125 -8.22 0.04 -3.39
C LEU A 125 -7.86 0.54 -4.78
N GLU A 126 -8.31 -0.12 -5.84
CA GLU A 126 -8.07 0.33 -7.23
C GLU A 126 -8.64 1.73 -7.44
N VAL A 127 -9.89 1.97 -7.01
CA VAL A 127 -10.55 3.28 -7.11
C VAL A 127 -9.85 4.33 -6.23
N GLU A 128 -9.46 3.96 -5.02
CA GLU A 128 -8.75 4.87 -4.11
C GLU A 128 -7.35 5.22 -4.64
N PHE A 129 -6.68 4.29 -5.31
CA PHE A 129 -5.39 4.55 -5.92
C PHE A 129 -5.49 5.53 -7.10
N ASP A 130 -6.53 5.42 -7.92
CA ASP A 130 -6.81 6.41 -8.97
C ASP A 130 -7.01 7.80 -8.37
N ARG A 131 -7.75 7.89 -7.25
CA ARG A 131 -7.93 9.13 -6.49
C ARG A 131 -6.61 9.68 -5.95
N TYR A 132 -5.77 8.80 -5.41
CA TYR A 132 -4.44 9.13 -4.88
C TYR A 132 -3.50 9.68 -5.96
N ILE A 133 -3.50 9.09 -7.16
CA ILE A 133 -2.73 9.59 -8.30
C ILE A 133 -3.28 10.94 -8.75
N ALA A 134 -4.60 11.06 -8.94
CA ALA A 134 -5.23 12.29 -9.41
C ALA A 134 -5.02 13.48 -8.45
N ALA A 135 -4.90 13.22 -7.15
CA ALA A 135 -4.58 14.23 -6.13
C ALA A 135 -3.12 14.71 -6.19
N GLY A 136 -2.25 14.07 -6.99
CA GLY A 136 -0.82 14.34 -7.05
C GLY A 136 -0.06 13.83 -5.82
N ASP A 137 -0.70 13.03 -4.97
CA ASP A 137 -0.07 12.53 -3.74
C ASP A 137 1.03 11.50 -4.04
N LEU A 138 0.99 10.86 -5.21
CA LEU A 138 2.10 10.06 -5.72
C LEU A 138 3.38 10.88 -5.88
N ALA A 139 3.30 12.06 -6.50
CA ALA A 139 4.45 12.95 -6.68
C ALA A 139 5.00 13.42 -5.32
N ARG A 140 4.10 13.77 -4.38
CA ARG A 140 4.48 14.16 -3.02
C ARG A 140 5.14 13.01 -2.25
N ALA A 141 4.66 11.79 -2.41
CA ALA A 141 5.27 10.62 -1.77
C ALA A 141 6.68 10.35 -2.32
N GLN A 142 6.89 10.50 -3.63
CA GLN A 142 8.21 10.41 -4.24
C GLN A 142 9.17 11.48 -3.69
N GLU A 143 8.73 12.73 -3.54
CA GLU A 143 9.54 13.78 -2.94
C GLU A 143 9.91 13.49 -1.47
N ARG A 144 8.99 12.91 -0.69
CA ARG A 144 9.26 12.51 0.70
C ARG A 144 10.31 11.40 0.75
N LEU A 145 10.13 10.34 -0.04
CA LEU A 145 11.11 9.25 -0.16
C LEU A 145 12.49 9.76 -0.56
N ALA A 146 12.57 10.69 -1.53
CA ALA A 146 13.83 11.29 -1.94
C ALA A 146 14.50 12.10 -0.82
N ARG A 147 13.72 12.85 -0.02
CA ARG A 147 14.24 13.59 1.14
C ARG A 147 14.72 12.66 2.25
N GLU A 148 13.98 11.61 2.55
CA GLU A 148 14.37 10.61 3.56
C GLU A 148 15.64 9.88 3.14
N GLN A 149 15.76 9.50 1.86
CA GLN A 149 16.98 8.91 1.33
C GLN A 149 18.17 9.89 1.40
N ALA A 150 17.98 11.15 1.00
CA ALA A 150 19.03 12.16 1.10
C ALA A 150 19.46 12.42 2.56
N ALA A 151 18.52 12.40 3.51
CA ALA A 151 18.82 12.52 4.93
C ALA A 151 19.56 11.29 5.46
N SER A 152 19.17 10.08 5.03
CA SER A 152 19.86 8.82 5.35
C SER A 152 21.29 8.80 4.79
N ASP A 153 21.49 9.22 3.54
CA ASP A 153 22.81 9.28 2.91
C ASP A 153 23.72 10.34 3.59
N ALA A 154 23.15 11.48 3.98
CA ALA A 154 23.86 12.51 4.75
C ALA A 154 24.22 12.05 6.18
N SER A 155 23.40 11.17 6.77
CA SER A 155 23.63 10.62 8.12
C SER A 155 24.55 9.39 8.10
N GLY A 156 24.59 8.64 6.99
CA GLY A 156 25.45 7.48 6.77
C GLY A 156 26.91 7.82 6.45
N GLY A 157 27.24 9.10 6.25
CA GLY A 157 28.61 9.59 6.04
C GLY A 157 29.49 9.62 7.30
N PHE A 158 28.99 9.19 8.47
CA PHE A 158 29.73 9.22 9.73
C PHE A 158 29.80 7.84 10.41
N LEU A 159 30.29 6.82 9.69
CA LEU A 159 30.82 5.60 10.28
C LEU A 159 32.32 5.52 10.00
N GLY A 160 33.11 6.06 10.93
CA GLY A 160 34.34 5.41 11.38
C GLY A 160 35.60 5.60 10.54
N MET A 161 36.12 6.83 10.51
CA MET A 161 37.57 7.01 10.64
C MET A 161 37.97 6.55 12.06
N ASN A 162 38.44 5.31 12.20
CA ASN A 162 39.35 4.82 13.26
C ASN A 162 39.39 3.28 13.23
N LEU A 163 40.34 2.72 12.48
CA LEU A 163 41.52 2.00 12.97
C LEU A 163 42.31 1.47 11.77
#